data_AF-K6WW61-F1
#
_entry.id   AF-K6WW61-F1
#
_cell.length_a   1.000
_cell.length_b   1.000
_cell.length_c   1.000
_cell.angle_alpha   90.00
_cell.angle_beta   90.00
_cell.angle_gamma   90.00
#
_symmetry.space_group_name_H-M   'P 1'
#
loop_
_entity.id
_entity.type
_entity.pdbx_description
1 polymer ?
#
loop_
_entity_poly.entity_id
_entity_poly.type
_entity_poly.pdbx_seq_one_letter_code
_entity_poly.pdbx_strand_id
1 'polypeptide(L)'
;MSGCSTTFVEQIMEKDYQSFYLRGVFTWWEADENYRIEKVNGKLYKATVKLIADGQPYDFKFADQSYAPGYDCGSATGTAGKVLTVGKTARSSCENPGGNFQFTPQETGAYDFFIDFTNEQLPVVYIEKSS
;
A
#
# COMPACT_ATOMS: atom_id res chain seq x y z
N MET A 1 19.54 -39.40 -25.09
CA MET A 1 19.79 -38.09 -24.43
C MET A 1 18.65 -37.20 -24.87
N SER A 2 17.51 -37.26 -24.19
CA SER A 2 17.19 -36.61 -22.91
C SER A 2 16.76 -35.16 -23.11
N GLY A 3 15.47 -34.92 -22.90
CA GLY A 3 14.96 -33.72 -22.25
C GLY A 3 14.72 -32.49 -23.12
N CYS A 4 13.74 -32.52 -24.01
CA CYS A 4 12.93 -31.32 -24.24
C CYS A 4 11.98 -31.13 -23.04
N SER A 5 11.68 -29.87 -22.73
CA SER A 5 10.56 -29.40 -21.92
C SER A 5 10.81 -29.21 -20.42
N THR A 6 10.94 -27.93 -20.03
CA THR A 6 10.20 -27.33 -18.89
C THR A 6 10.05 -25.81 -19.10
N THR A 7 9.55 -25.38 -20.26
CA THR A 7 8.86 -24.08 -20.34
C THR A 7 7.46 -24.35 -19.80
N PHE A 8 7.17 -24.17 -18.50
CA PHE A 8 5.80 -24.02 -17.93
C PHE A 8 5.66 -24.05 -16.38
N VAL A 9 6.72 -23.88 -15.56
CA VAL A 9 6.57 -23.85 -14.08
C VAL A 9 7.10 -22.57 -13.43
N GLU A 10 7.19 -21.48 -14.18
CA GLU A 10 6.79 -20.18 -13.62
C GLU A 10 5.31 -20.01 -13.95
N GLN A 11 4.46 -20.84 -13.34
CA GLN A 11 3.16 -20.31 -12.96
C GLN A 11 3.48 -19.19 -11.99
N ILE A 12 3.60 -17.98 -12.54
CA ILE A 12 3.46 -16.71 -11.85
C ILE A 12 2.30 -16.87 -10.88
N MET A 13 2.62 -17.22 -9.63
CA MET A 13 1.65 -17.08 -8.55
C MET A 13 1.40 -15.59 -8.47
N GLU A 14 0.29 -15.16 -9.07
CA GLU A 14 -0.15 -13.79 -8.97
C GLU A 14 -0.21 -13.44 -7.48
N LYS A 15 0.50 -12.39 -7.11
CA LYS A 15 0.64 -11.97 -5.73
C LYS A 15 -0.75 -11.73 -5.13
N ASP A 16 -0.99 -12.26 -3.93
CA ASP A 16 -2.27 -12.04 -3.25
C ASP A 16 -2.32 -10.65 -2.62
N TYR A 17 -2.62 -9.65 -3.45
CA TYR A 17 -2.79 -8.27 -2.99
C TYR A 17 -3.95 -8.10 -2.02
N GLN A 18 -4.91 -9.02 -1.97
CA GLN A 18 -6.01 -8.91 -1.02
C GLN A 18 -5.56 -9.17 0.42
N SER A 19 -4.46 -9.89 0.63
CA SER A 19 -3.89 -10.12 1.98
C SER A 19 -3.33 -8.86 2.67
N PHE A 20 -3.29 -7.72 1.98
CA PHE A 20 -2.78 -6.46 2.51
C PHE A 20 -3.78 -5.72 3.39
N TYR A 21 -3.21 -5.00 4.34
CA TYR A 21 -3.88 -4.07 5.23
C TYR A 21 -3.24 -2.69 5.09
N LEU A 22 -4.04 -1.65 5.26
CA LEU A 22 -3.52 -0.33 5.53
C LEU A 22 -3.12 -0.27 7.01
N ARG A 23 -1.82 -0.18 7.28
CA ARG A 23 -1.25 -0.17 8.63
C ARG A 23 -0.61 1.18 8.90
N GLY A 24 -0.79 1.71 10.09
CA GLY A 24 -0.20 2.99 10.47
C GLY A 24 -0.38 3.30 11.94
N VAL A 25 -0.03 4.52 12.34
CA VAL A 25 -0.16 4.95 13.75
C VAL A 25 -1.61 4.87 14.26
N PHE A 26 -2.60 5.01 13.37
CA PHE A 26 -4.03 4.88 13.70
C PHE A 26 -4.48 3.42 13.94
N THR A 27 -3.71 2.42 13.49
CA THR A 27 -3.94 1.00 13.80
C THR A 27 -2.91 0.46 14.80
N TRP A 28 -2.07 1.32 15.40
CA TRP A 28 -0.91 0.88 16.19
C TRP A 28 0.02 -0.07 15.42
N TRP A 29 0.06 0.09 14.10
CA TRP A 29 0.75 -0.81 13.16
C TRP A 29 0.22 -2.24 13.13
N GLU A 30 -0.97 -2.54 13.66
CA GLU A 30 -1.59 -3.86 13.57
C GLU A 30 -2.28 -4.09 12.23
N ALA A 31 -2.42 -5.36 11.84
CA ALA A 31 -3.22 -5.80 10.71
C ALA A 31 -4.68 -5.96 11.15
N ASP A 32 -5.36 -4.83 11.32
CA ASP A 32 -6.75 -4.76 11.74
C ASP A 32 -7.68 -4.98 10.53
N GLU A 33 -8.60 -5.95 10.64
CA GLU A 33 -9.56 -6.34 9.60
C GLU A 33 -10.42 -5.18 9.09
N ASN A 34 -10.67 -4.14 9.90
CA ASN A 34 -11.39 -2.95 9.46
C ASN A 34 -10.62 -2.12 8.41
N TYR A 35 -9.32 -2.36 8.28
CA TYR A 35 -8.41 -1.67 7.36
C TYR A 35 -7.78 -2.60 6.33
N ARG A 36 -8.34 -3.81 6.16
CA ARG A 36 -8.00 -4.69 5.04
C ARG A 36 -8.34 -3.98 3.73
N ILE A 37 -7.45 -4.07 2.73
CA ILE A 37 -7.70 -3.38 1.47
C ILE A 37 -8.77 -4.09 0.64
N GLU A 38 -9.64 -3.30 0.04
CA GLU A 38 -10.72 -3.74 -0.84
C GLU A 38 -10.35 -3.46 -2.29
N LYS A 39 -10.71 -4.38 -3.19
CA LYS A 39 -10.47 -4.23 -4.63
C LYS A 39 -11.45 -3.22 -5.21
N VAL A 40 -10.93 -2.19 -5.90
CA VAL A 40 -11.75 -1.19 -6.60
C VAL A 40 -11.97 -1.62 -8.06
N ASN A 41 -10.87 -1.85 -8.79
CA ASN A 41 -10.88 -2.27 -10.20
C ASN A 41 -9.49 -2.83 -10.55
N GLY A 42 -9.38 -3.83 -11.43
CA GLY A 42 -8.08 -4.26 -11.97
C GLY A 42 -7.10 -4.66 -10.87
N LYS A 43 -6.02 -3.88 -10.72
CA LYS A 43 -5.02 -4.00 -9.63
C LYS A 43 -4.99 -2.78 -8.69
N LEU A 44 -6.07 -2.01 -8.68
CA LEU A 44 -6.31 -0.89 -7.77
C LEU A 44 -7.12 -1.36 -6.56
N TYR A 45 -6.59 -1.03 -5.38
CA TYR A 45 -7.17 -1.37 -4.09
C TYR A 45 -7.24 -0.13 -3.19
N LYS A 46 -8.12 -0.16 -2.19
CA LYS A 46 -8.25 0.93 -1.22
C LYS A 46 -8.58 0.45 0.19
N ALA A 47 -8.27 1.27 1.19
CA ALA A 47 -8.87 1.20 2.52
C ALA A 47 -9.28 2.61 2.96
N THR A 48 -10.37 2.71 3.72
CA THR A 48 -10.91 3.99 4.18
C THR A 48 -10.64 4.19 5.67
N VAL A 49 -10.11 5.37 6.05
CA VAL A 49 -9.78 5.71 7.44
C VAL A 49 -10.42 7.03 7.83
N LYS A 50 -10.98 7.10 9.04
CA LYS A 50 -11.39 8.37 9.64
C LYS A 50 -10.21 8.99 10.38
N LEU A 51 -9.80 10.19 9.96
CA LEU A 51 -8.67 10.92 10.53
C LEU A 51 -9.10 12.26 11.11
N ILE A 52 -8.34 12.74 12.08
CA ILE A 52 -8.56 14.02 12.75
C ILE A 52 -7.52 15.01 12.23
N ALA A 53 -7.95 16.21 11.86
CA ALA A 53 -7.05 17.29 11.48
C ALA A 53 -6.56 18.05 12.72
N ASP A 54 -5.68 17.41 13.50
CA ASP A 54 -5.01 18.00 14.66
C ASP A 54 -3.64 18.63 14.32
N GLY A 55 -3.25 18.57 13.04
CA GLY A 55 -1.98 19.09 12.53
C GLY A 55 -0.81 18.11 12.61
N GLN A 56 -0.99 16.91 13.18
CA GLN A 56 0.05 15.88 13.22
C GLN A 56 0.04 15.02 11.96
N PRO A 57 1.21 14.57 11.46
CA PRO A 57 1.28 13.59 10.39
C PRO A 57 0.93 12.19 10.90
N TYR A 58 0.14 11.47 10.10
CA TYR A 58 -0.07 10.03 10.25
C TYR A 58 0.96 9.28 9.40
N ASP A 59 1.81 8.49 10.04
CA ASP A 59 2.65 7.51 9.34
C ASP A 59 1.83 6.28 8.98
N PHE A 60 2.01 5.77 7.76
CA PHE A 60 1.33 4.57 7.28
C PHE A 60 2.10 3.82 6.19
N LYS A 61 1.63 2.61 5.89
CA LYS A 61 2.06 1.78 4.76
C LYS A 61 0.97 0.76 4.39
N PHE A 62 1.19 0.02 3.31
CA PHE A 62 0.40 -1.16 2.98
C PHE A 62 1.23 -2.40 3.26
N ALA A 63 0.77 -3.29 4.12
CA ALA A 63 1.47 -4.55 4.34
C ALA A 63 0.52 -5.70 4.68
N ASP A 64 0.95 -6.94 4.41
CA ASP A 64 0.27 -8.12 4.93
C ASP A 64 0.43 -8.24 6.46
N GLN A 65 -0.20 -9.25 7.04
CA GLN A 65 -0.18 -9.48 8.48
C GLN A 65 1.25 -9.73 9.01
N SER A 66 2.07 -10.45 8.25
CA SER A 66 3.39 -10.92 8.68
C SER A 66 4.56 -10.01 8.28
N TYR A 67 4.31 -8.92 7.54
CA TYR A 67 5.36 -8.16 6.86
C TYR A 67 6.25 -9.09 6.01
N ALA A 68 5.62 -10.02 5.29
CA ALA A 68 6.36 -10.98 4.48
C ALA A 68 7.20 -10.25 3.43
N PRO A 69 8.36 -10.79 3.00
CA PRO A 69 9.16 -10.21 1.94
C PRO A 69 8.33 -9.95 0.68
N GLY A 70 8.40 -8.73 0.15
CA GLY A 70 7.56 -8.28 -0.95
C GLY A 70 6.16 -7.82 -0.51
N TYR A 71 5.69 -8.14 0.69
CA TYR A 71 4.38 -7.72 1.21
C TYR A 71 4.48 -6.55 2.22
N ASP A 72 5.57 -5.78 2.20
CA ASP A 72 5.77 -4.57 3.02
C ASP A 72 5.96 -3.34 2.12
N CYS A 73 4.86 -2.77 1.62
CA CYS A 73 4.86 -1.66 0.67
C CYS A 73 4.93 -0.30 1.37
N GLY A 74 6.13 0.29 1.38
CA GLY A 74 6.41 1.64 1.87
C GLY A 74 6.71 2.62 0.74
N SER A 75 7.19 3.81 1.10
CA SER A 75 7.70 4.80 0.14
C SER A 75 8.85 4.21 -0.70
N ALA A 76 9.01 4.66 -1.94
CA ALA A 76 10.09 4.18 -2.79
C ALA A 76 11.49 4.44 -2.17
N THR A 77 12.43 3.54 -2.38
CA THR A 77 13.82 3.69 -1.90
C THR A 77 14.43 5.00 -2.38
N GLY A 78 15.18 5.69 -1.52
CA GLY A 78 15.81 6.98 -1.85
C GLY A 78 14.85 8.18 -1.84
N THR A 79 13.59 7.99 -1.46
CA THR A 79 12.62 9.10 -1.27
C THR A 79 12.43 9.55 0.18
N ALA A 80 13.21 9.01 1.13
CA ALA A 80 13.31 9.44 2.54
C ALA A 80 11.96 9.69 3.26
N GLY A 81 10.97 8.82 3.06
CA GLY A 81 9.62 9.03 3.59
C GLY A 81 8.87 10.07 2.76
N LYS A 82 7.85 9.62 2.03
CA LYS A 82 7.11 10.50 1.13
C LYS A 82 5.88 11.05 1.84
N VAL A 83 5.85 12.37 2.01
CA VAL A 83 4.65 13.12 2.38
C VAL A 83 3.68 13.09 1.19
N LEU A 84 2.48 12.58 1.43
CA LEU A 84 1.39 12.54 0.49
C LEU A 84 0.50 13.76 0.66
N THR A 85 -0.07 14.21 -0.46
CA THR A 85 -1.07 15.25 -0.52
C THR A 85 -2.26 14.70 -1.28
N VAL A 86 -3.47 15.10 -0.88
CA VAL A 86 -4.72 14.66 -1.52
C VAL A 86 -4.64 14.89 -3.04
N GLY A 87 -5.02 13.87 -3.82
CA GLY A 87 -5.00 13.89 -5.29
C GLY A 87 -3.60 13.84 -5.92
N LYS A 88 -2.53 13.64 -5.15
CA LYS A 88 -1.16 13.46 -5.66
C LYS A 88 -0.68 12.03 -5.45
N THR A 89 0.07 11.54 -6.43
CA THR A 89 0.60 10.18 -6.45
C THR A 89 2.02 10.07 -5.90
N ALA A 90 2.30 8.97 -5.22
CA ALA A 90 3.60 8.55 -4.74
C ALA A 90 3.99 7.18 -5.30
N ARG A 91 5.28 6.98 -5.59
CA ARG A 91 5.79 5.64 -5.90
C ARG A 91 6.02 4.88 -4.60
N SER A 92 5.71 3.61 -4.62
CA SER A 92 5.96 2.65 -3.55
C SER A 92 7.04 1.65 -3.95
N SER A 93 7.63 0.99 -2.96
CA SER A 93 8.48 -0.19 -3.11
C SER A 93 8.07 -1.18 -2.04
N CYS A 94 7.79 -2.43 -2.45
CA CYS A 94 7.42 -3.50 -1.53
C CYS A 94 8.56 -4.49 -1.24
N GLU A 95 9.57 -4.53 -2.11
CA GLU A 95 10.77 -5.36 -1.91
C GLU A 95 11.80 -4.67 -1.01
N ASN A 96 11.97 -3.35 -1.20
CA ASN A 96 12.96 -2.55 -0.49
C ASN A 96 12.34 -1.19 -0.13
N PRO A 97 11.36 -1.13 0.79
CA PRO A 97 10.72 0.12 1.17
C PRO A 97 11.74 1.11 1.76
N GLY A 98 11.65 2.37 1.34
CA GLY A 98 12.48 3.48 1.84
C GLY A 98 11.99 4.08 3.17
N GLY A 99 10.94 3.51 3.76
CA GLY A 99 10.27 3.99 4.97
C GLY A 99 8.77 4.16 4.78
N ASN A 100 8.10 4.70 5.79
CA ASN A 100 6.65 4.93 5.79
C ASN A 100 6.25 6.10 4.87
N PHE A 101 4.98 6.12 4.48
CA PHE A 101 4.35 7.31 3.94
C PHE A 101 3.85 8.19 5.08
N GLN A 102 3.75 9.50 4.83
CA GLN A 102 3.18 10.46 5.77
C GLN A 102 2.00 11.20 5.16
N PHE A 103 0.96 11.42 5.95
CA PHE A 103 -0.18 12.23 5.54
C PHE A 103 -0.71 13.07 6.71
N THR A 104 -0.87 14.37 6.48
CA THR A 104 -1.50 15.30 7.43
C THR A 104 -2.84 15.78 6.86
N PRO A 105 -3.98 15.29 7.37
CA PRO A 105 -5.29 15.73 6.91
C PRO A 105 -5.48 17.21 7.22
N GLN A 106 -5.99 17.98 6.24
CA GLN A 106 -6.33 19.39 6.45
C GLN A 106 -7.69 19.58 7.12
N GLU A 107 -8.56 18.57 7.02
CA GLU A 107 -9.89 18.54 7.62
C GLU A 107 -10.15 17.18 8.26
N THR A 108 -10.84 17.17 9.41
CA THR A 108 -11.31 15.91 10.02
C THR A 108 -12.33 15.25 9.09
N GLY A 109 -12.15 13.97 8.81
CA GLY A 109 -13.02 13.26 7.88
C GLY A 109 -12.52 11.87 7.51
N ALA A 110 -13.28 11.21 6.63
CA ALA A 110 -12.88 9.94 6.04
C ALA A 110 -12.01 10.18 4.80
N TYR A 111 -10.96 9.37 4.65
CA TYR A 111 -10.03 9.41 3.53
C TYR A 111 -9.84 8.01 2.97
N ASP A 112 -9.85 7.91 1.64
CA ASP A 112 -9.58 6.68 0.91
C ASP A 112 -8.10 6.65 0.53
N PHE A 113 -7.38 5.66 1.03
CA PHE A 113 -5.98 5.40 0.72
C PHE A 113 -5.91 4.33 -0.34
N PHE A 114 -5.33 4.67 -1.49
CA PHE A 114 -5.26 3.79 -2.65
C PHE A 114 -3.85 3.24 -2.85
N ILE A 115 -3.78 2.01 -3.35
CA ILE A 115 -2.57 1.43 -3.92
C ILE A 115 -2.90 0.74 -5.25
N ASP A 116 -2.14 1.09 -6.28
CA ASP A 116 -2.26 0.57 -7.64
C ASP A 116 -1.05 -0.30 -7.98
N PHE A 117 -1.29 -1.60 -8.13
CA PHE A 117 -0.30 -2.61 -8.52
C PHE A 117 -0.30 -2.91 -10.03
N THR A 118 -0.86 -2.04 -10.87
CA THR A 118 -0.78 -2.20 -12.34
C THR A 118 0.67 -2.31 -12.82
N ASN A 119 1.59 -1.58 -12.18
CA ASN A 119 3.04 -1.82 -12.26
C ASN A 119 3.52 -2.41 -10.94
N GLU A 120 3.68 -3.73 -10.86
CA GLU A 120 4.01 -4.44 -9.62
C GLU A 120 5.39 -4.08 -9.06
N GLN A 121 6.33 -3.70 -9.92
CA GLN A 121 7.69 -3.32 -9.52
C GLN A 121 7.73 -1.89 -8.96
N LEU A 122 6.81 -1.03 -9.38
CA LEU A 122 6.70 0.35 -8.93
C LEU A 122 5.23 0.73 -8.69
N PRO A 123 4.59 0.20 -7.63
CA PRO A 123 3.21 0.52 -7.33
C PRO A 123 3.02 2.01 -7.04
N VAL A 124 1.81 2.49 -7.23
CA VAL A 124 1.46 3.90 -7.00
C VAL A 124 0.48 4.03 -5.86
N VAL A 125 0.76 4.93 -4.92
CA VAL A 125 -0.10 5.24 -3.77
C VAL A 125 -0.63 6.66 -3.90
N TYR A 126 -1.90 6.88 -3.55
CA TYR A 126 -2.50 8.21 -3.46
C TYR A 126 -3.65 8.22 -2.45
N ILE A 127 -4.10 9.42 -2.08
CA ILE A 127 -5.14 9.62 -1.08
C ILE A 127 -6.21 10.53 -1.67
N GLU A 128 -7.48 10.19 -1.47
CA GLU A 128 -8.62 11.06 -1.74
C GLU A 128 -9.48 11.25 -0.50
N LYS A 129 -10.23 12.35 -0.45
CA LYS A 129 -11.28 12.49 0.58
C LYS A 129 -12.40 11.52 0.23
N SER A 130 -12.83 10.72 1.21
CA SER A 130 -13.93 9.78 0.99
C SER A 130 -15.22 10.59 0.79
N SER A 131 -16.02 10.19 -0.20
CA SER A 131 -17.27 10.87 -0.60
C SER A 131 -18.42 10.56 0.34
#